data_AF-A0A2E4J386-F1
#
_entry.id   AF-A0A2E4J386-F1
#
_cell.length_a   1.000
_cell.length_b   1.000
_cell.length_c   1.000
_cell.angle_alpha   90.00
_cell.angle_beta   90.00
_cell.angle_gamma   90.00
#
_symmetry.space_group_name_H-M   'P 1'
#
loop_
_entity.id
_entity.type
_entity.pdbx_description
1 polymer ?
#
loop_
_entity_poly.entity_id
_entity_poly.type
_entity_poly.pdbx_seq_one_letter_code
_entity_poly.pdbx_strand_id
1 'polypeptide(L)'
;MALNVYGMKSNVQLVTRGGFVKKGKRFVYEPTSIYVGSCPIERLPQIGGVLIGKIWEAMSQQEEIKAAWDALENVTVEGRSLRLVAQ
;
A
#
# COMPACT_ATOMS: atom_id res chain seq x y z
N MET A 1 -3.86 -4.19 10.70
CA MET A 1 -4.98 -4.16 9.74
C MET A 1 -5.72 -5.48 9.85
N ALA A 2 -7.01 -5.47 10.21
CA ALA A 2 -7.78 -6.71 10.35
C ALA A 2 -8.42 -7.07 9.01
N LEU A 3 -7.98 -8.16 8.40
CA LEU A 3 -8.53 -8.61 7.12
C LEU A 3 -9.64 -9.63 7.41
N ASN A 4 -10.84 -9.36 6.92
CA ASN A 4 -11.98 -10.27 7.04
C ASN A 4 -12.22 -10.96 5.70
N VAL A 5 -11.85 -12.24 5.63
CA VAL A 5 -12.04 -13.11 4.47
C VAL A 5 -12.76 -14.35 4.97
N TYR A 6 -13.94 -14.63 4.42
CA TYR A 6 -14.77 -15.79 4.80
C TYR A 6 -15.02 -15.94 6.32
N GLY A 7 -15.16 -14.83 7.06
CA GLY A 7 -15.44 -14.87 8.50
C GLY A 7 -14.22 -15.12 9.39
N MET A 8 -13.04 -15.38 8.83
CA MET A 8 -11.79 -15.38 9.59
C MET A 8 -11.28 -13.94 9.72
N LYS A 9 -11.35 -13.41 10.95
CA LYS A 9 -10.60 -12.21 11.36
C LYS A 9 -9.16 -12.63 11.66
N SER A 10 -8.30 -12.59 10.63
CA SER A 10 -6.87 -12.85 10.82
C SER A 10 -6.11 -11.52 10.82
N ASN A 11 -5.33 -11.30 11.88
CA ASN A 11 -4.34 -10.22 11.93
C ASN A 11 -3.18 -10.58 11.02
N VAL A 12 -3.33 -10.30 9.73
CA VAL A 12 -2.29 -10.53 8.74
C VAL A 12 -1.46 -9.26 8.55
N GLN A 13 -0.15 -9.42 8.57
CA GLN A 13 0.76 -8.34 8.20
C GLN A 13 0.73 -8.18 6.69
N LEU A 14 0.46 -6.96 6.22
CA LEU A 14 0.59 -6.63 4.81
C LEU A 14 1.99 -6.06 4.60
N VAL A 15 2.78 -6.73 3.78
CA VAL A 15 4.12 -6.26 3.39
C VAL A 15 4.11 -6.04 1.89
N THR A 16 4.41 -4.82 1.46
CA THR A 16 4.55 -4.50 0.05
C THR A 16 6.01 -4.20 -0.27
N ARG A 17 6.44 -4.56 -1.47
CA ARG A 17 7.71 -4.10 -2.06
C ARG A 17 7.36 -3.30 -3.30
N GLY A 18 8.02 -2.16 -3.47
CA GLY A 18 7.72 -1.24 -4.56
C GLY A 18 8.57 0.01 -4.48
N GLY A 19 8.21 0.99 -5.30
CA GLY A 19 8.86 2.29 -5.36
C GLY A 19 7.84 3.42 -5.37
N PHE A 20 8.29 4.62 -4.99
CA PHE A 20 7.52 5.83 -5.21
C PHE A 20 7.79 6.35 -6.62
N VAL A 21 6.72 6.58 -7.37
CA VAL A 21 6.78 7.11 -8.73
C VAL A 21 5.97 8.40 -8.81
N LYS A 22 6.49 9.40 -9.53
CA LYS A 22 5.73 10.63 -9.80
C LYS A 22 4.76 10.37 -10.95
N LYS A 23 3.47 10.36 -10.66
CA LYS A 23 2.40 10.25 -11.67
C LYS A 23 1.66 11.58 -11.76
N GLY A 24 1.99 12.37 -12.77
CA GLY A 24 1.45 13.71 -12.96
C GLY A 24 1.95 14.68 -11.89
N LYS A 25 1.02 15.23 -11.09
CA LYS A 25 1.32 16.20 -10.02
C LYS A 25 1.56 15.58 -8.64
N ARG A 26 1.44 14.25 -8.49
CA ARG A 26 1.54 13.58 -7.19
C ARG A 26 2.54 12.43 -7.21
N PHE A 27 3.08 12.12 -6.03
CA PHE A 27 3.83 10.90 -5.80
C PHE A 27 2.89 9.78 -5.41
N VAL A 28 3.05 8.61 -6.04
CA VAL A 28 2.25 7.42 -5.76
C VAL A 28 3.20 6.28 -5.44
N TYR A 29 2.90 5.55 -4.37
CA TYR A 29 3.57 4.28 -4.11
C TYR A 29 3.03 3.22 -5.06
N GLU A 30 3.90 2.68 -5.93
CA GLU A 30 3.57 1.59 -6.83
C GLU A 30 4.20 0.29 -6.31
N PRO A 31 3.40 -0.61 -5.70
CA PRO A 31 3.88 -1.89 -5.25
C PRO A 31 4.17 -2.81 -6.45
N THR A 32 5.39 -3.32 -6.54
CA THR A 32 5.78 -4.39 -7.47
C THR A 32 5.37 -5.76 -6.95
N SER A 33 5.31 -5.95 -5.63
CA SER A 33 4.87 -7.20 -5.02
C SER A 33 4.15 -6.94 -3.71
N ILE A 34 3.10 -7.70 -3.44
CA ILE A 34 2.30 -7.59 -2.22
C ILE A 34 2.28 -8.96 -1.53
N TYR A 35 2.60 -8.98 -0.25
CA TYR A 35 2.63 -10.15 0.61
C TYR A 35 1.60 -10.00 1.72
N VAL A 36 0.85 -11.07 1.98
CA VAL A 36 -0.06 -11.21 3.10
C VAL A 36 0.53 -12.26 4.03
N GLY A 37 1.07 -11.82 5.17
CA GLY A 37 1.96 -12.65 5.99
C GLY A 37 3.22 -13.02 5.21
N SER A 38 3.48 -14.33 5.07
CA SER A 38 4.60 -14.87 4.29
C SER A 38 4.25 -15.20 2.83
N CYS A 39 2.98 -15.03 2.42
CA CYS A 39 2.51 -15.48 1.11
C CYS A 39 2.38 -14.31 0.12
N PRO A 40 3.02 -14.36 -1.07
CA PRO A 40 2.79 -13.40 -2.13
C PRO A 40 1.36 -13.54 -2.68
N ILE A 41 0.65 -12.41 -2.76
CA ILE A 41 -0.76 -12.37 -3.17
C ILE A 41 -0.97 -12.86 -4.60
N GLU A 42 0.05 -12.69 -5.44
CA GLU A 42 0.11 -13.12 -6.85
C GLU A 42 0.05 -14.65 -6.99
N ARG A 43 0.44 -15.37 -5.93
CA ARG A 43 0.42 -16.84 -5.88
C ARG A 43 -0.81 -17.38 -5.16
N LEU A 44 -1.77 -16.54 -4.78
CA LEU A 44 -3.03 -16.96 -4.18
C LEU A 44 -4.10 -17.06 -5.28
N PRO A 45 -4.34 -18.28 -5.83
CA PRO A 45 -5.39 -18.46 -6.82
C PRO A 45 -6.75 -18.08 -6.20
N GLN A 46 -7.59 -17.41 -7.00
CA GLN A 46 -8.99 -17.04 -6.73
C GLN A 46 -9.25 -15.97 -5.64
N ILE A 47 -8.47 -15.90 -4.56
CA ILE A 47 -8.68 -14.91 -3.48
C ILE A 47 -7.82 -13.65 -3.63
N GLY A 48 -6.78 -13.66 -4.48
CA GLY A 48 -5.88 -12.52 -4.66
C GLY A 48 -6.60 -11.23 -5.05
N GLY A 49 -7.57 -11.29 -5.97
CA GLY A 49 -8.35 -10.11 -6.39
C GLY A 49 -9.23 -9.54 -5.28
N VAL A 50 -9.89 -10.39 -4.50
CA VAL A 50 -10.77 -9.98 -3.37
C VAL A 50 -9.94 -9.35 -2.25
N LEU A 51 -8.77 -9.93 -1.95
CA LEU A 51 -7.83 -9.42 -0.97
C LEU A 51 -7.31 -8.03 -1.38
N ILE A 52 -6.87 -7.87 -2.64
CA ILE A 52 -6.43 -6.58 -3.18
C ILE A 52 -7.55 -5.54 -3.06
N GLY A 53 -8.79 -5.90 -3.42
CA GLY A 53 -9.94 -5.00 -3.29
C GLY A 53 -10.16 -4.52 -1.86
N LYS A 54 -10.16 -5.42 -0.88
CA LYS A 54 -10.31 -5.06 0.54
C LYS A 54 -9.15 -4.24 1.08
N ILE A 55 -7.93 -4.53 0.63
CA ILE A 55 -6.74 -3.74 0.95
C ILE A 55 -6.89 -2.31 0.40
N TRP A 56 -7.38 -2.17 -0.83
CA TRP A 56 -7.60 -0.89 -1.48
C TRP A 56 -8.73 -0.09 -0.81
N GLU A 57 -9.85 -0.73 -0.46
CA GLU A 57 -10.95 -0.10 0.28
C GLU A 57 -10.47 0.45 1.63
N ALA A 58 -9.71 -0.35 2.39
CA ALA A 58 -9.22 0.06 3.69
C ALA A 58 -8.09 1.10 3.62
N MET A 59 -7.30 1.15 2.53
CA MET A 59 -6.40 2.28 2.26
C MET A 59 -7.16 3.52 1.79
N SER A 60 -8.24 3.36 1.03
CA SER A 60 -9.01 4.48 0.48
C SER A 60 -9.71 5.32 1.56
N GLN A 61 -10.02 4.73 2.70
CA GLN A 61 -10.64 5.39 3.85
C GLN A 61 -9.73 6.43 4.54
N GLN A 62 -8.45 6.53 4.18
CA GLN A 62 -7.53 7.50 4.81
C GLN A 62 -7.38 8.75 3.94
N GLU A 63 -8.43 9.56 3.88
CA GLU A 63 -8.45 10.82 3.13
C GLU A 63 -7.39 11.82 3.61
N GLU A 64 -7.14 11.91 4.93
CA GLU A 64 -6.09 12.79 5.48
C GLU A 64 -4.69 12.40 4.99
N ILE A 65 -4.41 11.10 4.89
CA ILE A 65 -3.13 10.61 4.36
C ILE A 65 -3.01 10.95 2.87
N LYS A 66 -4.09 10.83 2.10
CA LYS A 66 -4.09 11.21 0.68
C LYS A 66 -3.79 12.70 0.51
N ALA A 67 -4.43 13.56 1.30
CA ALA A 67 -4.19 15.00 1.26
C ALA A 67 -2.74 15.35 1.62
N ALA A 68 -2.19 14.71 2.66
CA ALA A 68 -0.78 14.89 3.03
C ALA A 68 0.19 14.41 1.93
N TRP A 69 -0.15 13.33 1.20
CA TRP A 69 0.63 12.86 0.06
C TRP A 69 0.59 13.79 -1.16
N ASP A 70 -0.55 14.44 -1.41
CA ASP A 70 -0.69 15.40 -2.51
C ASP A 70 0.08 16.71 -2.25
N ALA A 71 0.35 17.05 -0.98
CA ALA A 71 1.16 18.20 -0.59
C ALA A 71 2.69 17.99 -0.69
N LEU A 72 3.13 16.77 -1.06
CA LEU A 72 4.56 16.46 -1.15
C LEU A 72 5.16 16.94 -2.47
N GLU A 73 6.18 17.79 -2.35
CA GLU A 73 6.99 18.27 -3.46
C GLU A 73 8.02 17.23 -3.92
N ASN A 74 8.58 16.46 -2.97
CA ASN A 74 9.58 15.44 -3.27
C ASN A 74 9.57 14.27 -2.28
N VAL A 75 9.80 13.06 -2.78
CA VAL A 75 9.90 11.82 -2.01
C VAL A 75 11.12 11.05 -2.48
N THR A 76 12.11 10.86 -1.60
CA THR A 76 13.34 10.13 -1.91
C THR A 76 13.64 9.09 -0.83
N VAL A 77 14.25 7.98 -1.25
CA VAL A 77 14.77 6.96 -0.31
C VAL A 77 16.28 7.17 -0.21
N GLU A 78 16.74 7.59 0.97
CA GLU A 78 18.15 7.80 1.26
C GLU A 78 18.63 6.68 2.20
N GLY A 79 19.25 5.64 1.63
CA GLY A 79 19.73 4.49 2.38
C GLY A 79 18.58 3.70 3.04
N ARG A 80 18.41 3.83 4.35
CA ARG A 80 17.33 3.21 5.15
C ARG A 80 16.25 4.20 5.58
N SER A 81 16.35 5.46 5.14
CA SER A 81 15.42 6.52 5.52
C SER A 81 14.55 6.92 4.34
N LEU A 82 13.26 7.15 4.61
CA LEU A 82 12.34 7.77 3.66
C LEU A 82 12.32 9.27 3.94
N ARG A 83 12.74 10.08 2.96
CA ARG A 83 12.73 11.54 3.03
C ARG A 83 11.50 12.06 2.29
N LEU A 84 10.70 12.83 3.01
CA LEU A 84 9.48 13.46 2.51
C LEU A 84 9.66 14.97 2.60
N VAL A 85 9.46 15.67 1.50
CA VAL A 85 9.50 17.14 1.43
C VAL A 85 8.10 17.61 1.05
N ALA A 86 7.46 18.32 1.97
CA ALA A 86 6.18 18.98 1.75
C ALA A 86 6.41 20.47 1.43
N GLN A 87 5.47 21.03 0.68
CA GLN A 87 5.46 22.45 0.29
C GLN A 87 5.00 23.36 1.44
#